data_AF-A0A938QY38-F1
#
_entry.id   AF-A0A938QY38-F1
#
_cell.length_a   1.000
_cell.length_b   1.000
_cell.length_c   1.000
_cell.angle_alpha   90.00
_cell.angle_beta   90.00
_cell.angle_gamma   90.00
#
_symmetry.space_group_name_H-M   'P 1'
#
loop_
_entity.id
_entity.type
_entity.pdbx_description
1 polymer ?
#
loop_
_entity_poly.entity_id
_entity_poly.type
_entity_poly.pdbx_seq_one_letter_code
_entity_poly.pdbx_strand_id
1 'polypeptide(L)'
;MESRNIFQEGGGWQEGEVAHSPSPPLSADGRRGGGAPGGAMRVNRDNRAGQVGASGAFEVLEAALVRAAVRRVQEVLPLPTVVNALLKTAQDPYASLSRLADTVLRDQALTARVLRLVNSPFYGLAQPVGTVSQAVMLLGLDKIKHLALAVSLAEGLFRHSGLSFGRKALWHHSQACGVATSLAAQAAGYPLPEEALVIGLLHDIAKVFWAEVFPERWQAALTAIREEGQEPLAAEKAYLTVPHAQVGAWMLETWGLPPLFVQAVQAHHHPDGPAAEAPAPTLSRALYLGNLMAHLLNLGDGGHSRLPPAPAELLRALCLTPEGVVDLLRKLPGALARFLGEMELDPPDMEGLKNLTGLLQGRPVLWLQDGGDPEPAGWALKALAPHTAAIPWEALPRSQPSPGGPAPLLFWSGADPAGVLKAVQENQALYPTATLALFITLPGQGVRLPPPPPLRMQVFGPDWRLEDFARVLFAGKRV
;
A
#
# COMPACT_ATOMS: atom_id res chain seq x y z
N MET A 1 -8.36 -14.77 -30.62
CA MET A 1 -7.51 -15.97 -30.73
C MET A 1 -7.55 -16.66 -29.38
N GLU A 2 -7.82 -17.96 -29.41
CA GLU A 2 -8.37 -18.85 -28.39
C GLU A 2 -7.81 -18.70 -26.95
N SER A 3 -8.74 -18.61 -26.01
CA SER A 3 -8.57 -18.83 -24.57
C SER A 3 -8.32 -20.32 -24.31
N ARG A 4 -7.16 -20.67 -23.76
CA ARG A 4 -6.81 -22.03 -23.37
C ARG A 4 -7.40 -22.35 -22.00
N ASN A 5 -8.36 -23.28 -21.98
CA ASN A 5 -8.83 -24.01 -20.81
C ASN A 5 -7.67 -24.78 -20.17
N ILE A 6 -7.30 -24.44 -18.93
CA ILE A 6 -6.33 -25.19 -18.11
C ILE A 6 -7.10 -25.87 -16.96
N PHE A 7 -8.11 -26.69 -17.24
CA PHE A 7 -8.76 -27.55 -16.24
C PHE A 7 -9.48 -28.73 -16.92
N GLN A 8 -8.75 -29.60 -17.62
CA GLN A 8 -9.16 -31.01 -17.78
C GLN A 8 -7.91 -31.83 -18.06
N GLU A 9 -7.50 -32.65 -17.10
CA GLU A 9 -7.09 -34.06 -17.27
C GLU A 9 -6.47 -34.58 -15.96
N GLY A 10 -7.03 -35.68 -15.45
CA GLY A 10 -6.42 -36.48 -14.40
C GLY A 10 -7.39 -37.01 -13.34
N GLY A 11 -7.95 -38.21 -13.57
CA GLY A 11 -8.52 -39.03 -12.49
C GLY A 11 -9.79 -39.77 -12.87
N GLY A 12 -9.65 -40.93 -13.51
CA GLY A 12 -10.76 -41.85 -13.77
C GLY A 12 -11.27 -42.52 -12.50
N TRP A 13 -12.60 -42.64 -12.38
CA TRP A 13 -13.28 -43.58 -11.50
C TRP A 13 -14.49 -44.17 -12.23
N GLN A 14 -14.67 -45.47 -12.02
CA GLN A 14 -15.58 -46.37 -12.73
C GLN A 14 -17.06 -46.11 -12.48
N GLU A 15 -17.84 -46.62 -13.44
CA GLU A 15 -19.29 -46.58 -13.62
C GLU A 15 -20.12 -47.08 -12.42
N GLY A 16 -21.29 -46.45 -12.26
CA GLY A 16 -22.44 -46.96 -11.54
C GLY A 16 -23.71 -46.29 -12.07
N GLU A 17 -24.48 -47.04 -12.85
CA GLU A 17 -25.76 -46.69 -13.47
C GLU A 17 -26.77 -46.10 -12.48
N VAL A 18 -27.65 -45.19 -12.91
CA VAL A 18 -29.13 -45.31 -12.84
C VAL A 18 -29.82 -44.20 -13.69
N ALA A 19 -30.60 -44.67 -14.68
CA ALA A 19 -31.86 -44.16 -15.29
C ALA A 19 -32.04 -42.73 -15.87
N HIS A 20 -32.16 -42.69 -17.21
CA HIS A 20 -33.20 -42.08 -18.07
C HIS A 20 -34.46 -41.51 -17.37
N SER A 21 -35.20 -40.46 -17.78
CA SER A 21 -35.36 -39.58 -18.97
C SER A 21 -36.60 -38.67 -18.63
N PRO A 22 -37.20 -37.82 -19.50
CA PRO A 22 -36.68 -36.93 -20.56
C PRO A 22 -37.23 -35.47 -20.48
N SER A 23 -36.62 -34.55 -21.24
CA SER A 23 -37.20 -33.24 -21.60
C SER A 23 -38.13 -33.34 -22.83
N PRO A 24 -39.07 -32.40 -23.01
CA PRO A 24 -39.61 -32.07 -24.35
C PRO A 24 -39.56 -30.53 -24.61
N PRO A 25 -39.87 -30.02 -25.82
CA PRO A 25 -38.86 -29.64 -26.81
C PRO A 25 -38.87 -28.15 -27.18
N LEU A 26 -37.80 -27.73 -27.85
CA LEU A 26 -37.69 -26.50 -28.62
C LEU A 26 -38.60 -26.52 -29.85
N SER A 27 -39.39 -25.46 -30.05
CA SER A 27 -40.01 -25.14 -31.34
C SER A 27 -39.43 -23.84 -31.88
N ALA A 28 -38.77 -23.94 -33.04
CA ALA A 28 -38.41 -22.83 -33.88
C ALA A 28 -39.64 -22.31 -34.64
N ASP A 29 -39.82 -21.00 -34.71
CA ASP A 29 -40.32 -20.39 -35.94
C ASP A 29 -39.76 -18.97 -36.08
N GLY A 30 -39.31 -18.66 -37.30
CA GLY A 30 -38.70 -17.39 -37.63
C GLY A 30 -39.72 -16.41 -38.20
N ARG A 31 -39.39 -15.12 -38.14
CA ARG A 31 -39.56 -14.17 -39.26
C ARG A 31 -38.95 -12.82 -38.93
N ARG A 32 -38.31 -12.27 -39.96
CA ARG A 32 -37.74 -10.92 -40.05
C ARG A 32 -38.85 -9.85 -40.09
N GLY A 33 -38.55 -8.65 -39.61
CA GLY A 33 -39.30 -7.44 -39.95
C GLY A 33 -38.89 -6.25 -39.08
N GLY A 34 -38.22 -5.26 -39.67
CA GLY A 34 -37.71 -4.08 -38.98
C GLY A 34 -38.76 -3.03 -38.64
N GLY A 35 -38.32 -2.00 -37.91
CA GLY A 35 -39.08 -0.77 -37.67
C GLY A 35 -38.93 -0.27 -36.23
N ALA A 36 -38.03 0.69 -36.03
CA ALA A 36 -38.16 1.63 -34.91
C ALA A 36 -39.40 2.52 -35.16
N PRO A 37 -40.10 2.96 -34.11
CA PRO A 37 -39.83 4.32 -33.65
C PRO A 37 -39.87 4.50 -32.12
N GLY A 38 -39.27 5.61 -31.68
CA GLY A 38 -39.17 6.00 -30.28
C GLY A 38 -40.50 6.36 -29.63
N GLY A 39 -40.57 6.10 -28.33
CA GLY A 39 -41.59 6.56 -27.41
C GLY A 39 -41.00 6.60 -26.01
N ALA A 40 -40.83 7.80 -25.47
CA ALA A 40 -40.31 8.06 -24.13
C ALA A 40 -41.23 7.42 -23.08
N MET A 41 -40.72 6.43 -22.35
CA MET A 41 -41.40 5.85 -21.20
C MET A 41 -40.76 6.40 -19.92
N ARG A 42 -41.53 7.24 -19.22
CA ARG A 42 -41.22 7.75 -17.89
C ARG A 42 -41.03 6.57 -16.94
N VAL A 43 -39.83 6.38 -16.42
CA VAL A 43 -39.58 5.42 -15.34
C VAL A 43 -39.95 6.10 -14.02
N ASN A 44 -40.98 5.54 -13.39
CA ASN A 44 -41.46 5.94 -12.08
C ASN A 44 -40.35 5.67 -11.03
N ARG A 45 -39.96 6.72 -10.31
CA ARG A 45 -39.05 6.64 -9.16
C ARG A 45 -39.83 6.07 -7.98
N ASP A 46 -39.87 4.74 -7.88
CA ASP A 46 -40.21 4.09 -6.63
C ASP A 46 -38.93 3.63 -5.92
N ASN A 47 -38.66 4.38 -4.86
CA ASN A 47 -37.48 4.39 -4.03
C ASN A 47 -37.63 3.29 -2.98
N ARG A 48 -37.15 2.07 -3.27
CA ARG A 48 -36.93 0.97 -2.31
C ARG A 48 -36.13 -0.16 -2.97
N ALA A 49 -34.84 0.09 -3.22
CA ALA A 49 -33.87 -0.97 -3.44
C ALA A 49 -32.78 -0.83 -2.37
N GLY A 50 -32.80 -1.75 -1.41
CA GLY A 50 -31.71 -1.91 -0.46
C GLY A 50 -30.41 -2.24 -1.17
N GLN A 51 -29.31 -1.82 -0.56
CA GLN A 51 -27.94 -2.12 -0.96
C GLN A 51 -27.76 -3.62 -1.24
N VAL A 52 -27.75 -4.01 -2.49
CA VAL A 52 -27.09 -5.24 -2.93
C VAL A 52 -25.83 -4.74 -3.65
N GLY A 53 -24.73 -4.63 -2.89
CA GLY A 53 -23.44 -4.25 -3.46
C GLY A 53 -22.99 -5.27 -4.52
N ALA A 54 -22.08 -4.86 -5.40
CA ALA A 54 -21.55 -5.69 -6.48
C ALA A 54 -20.92 -7.03 -6.01
N SER A 55 -20.70 -7.22 -4.70
CA SER A 55 -20.27 -8.49 -4.11
C SER A 55 -21.24 -9.64 -4.37
N GLY A 56 -22.53 -9.38 -4.56
CA GLY A 56 -23.53 -10.40 -4.92
C GLY A 56 -23.39 -10.96 -6.34
N ALA A 57 -22.53 -10.37 -7.18
CA ALA A 57 -22.30 -10.81 -8.56
C ALA A 57 -21.27 -11.94 -8.69
N PHE A 58 -20.54 -12.26 -7.63
CA PHE A 58 -19.52 -13.31 -7.63
C PHE A 58 -19.94 -14.46 -6.70
N GLU A 59 -19.73 -15.71 -7.13
CA GLU A 59 -19.80 -16.85 -6.22
C GLU A 59 -18.73 -16.73 -5.12
N VAL A 60 -18.94 -17.39 -3.98
CA VAL A 60 -17.96 -17.37 -2.87
C VAL A 60 -16.68 -18.06 -3.31
N LEU A 61 -15.54 -17.35 -3.19
CA LEU A 61 -14.23 -17.91 -3.51
C LEU A 61 -13.69 -18.67 -2.29
N GLU A 62 -13.57 -20.00 -2.37
CA GLU A 62 -13.06 -20.79 -1.25
C GLU A 62 -11.58 -20.48 -0.95
N ALA A 63 -11.26 -20.26 0.33
CA ALA A 63 -9.89 -20.00 0.77
C ALA A 63 -8.92 -21.15 0.42
N ALA A 64 -9.44 -22.39 0.37
CA ALA A 64 -8.68 -23.55 -0.07
C ALA A 64 -8.29 -23.46 -1.55
N LEU A 65 -9.15 -22.90 -2.41
CA LEU A 65 -8.85 -22.69 -3.84
C LEU A 65 -7.75 -21.64 -4.01
N VAL A 66 -7.84 -20.53 -3.26
CA VAL A 66 -6.78 -19.50 -3.24
C VAL A 66 -5.45 -20.14 -2.83
N ARG A 67 -5.43 -20.91 -1.74
CA ARG A 67 -4.20 -21.55 -1.26
C ARG A 67 -3.66 -22.57 -2.26
N ALA A 68 -4.51 -23.30 -2.97
CA ALA A 68 -4.10 -24.21 -4.03
C ALA A 68 -3.50 -23.46 -5.23
N ALA A 69 -4.06 -22.30 -5.62
CA ALA A 69 -3.52 -21.45 -6.67
C ALA A 69 -2.15 -20.86 -6.28
N VAL A 70 -1.98 -20.44 -5.01
CA VAL A 70 -0.67 -19.96 -4.50
C VAL A 70 0.40 -21.05 -4.56
N ARG A 71 0.07 -22.32 -4.31
CA ARG A 71 1.04 -23.43 -4.45
C ARG A 71 1.57 -23.58 -5.88
N ARG A 72 0.81 -23.12 -6.86
CA ARG A 72 1.18 -23.11 -8.29
C ARG A 72 1.59 -21.71 -8.76
N VAL A 73 1.90 -20.79 -7.85
CA VAL A 73 2.20 -19.38 -8.18
C VAL A 73 3.33 -19.23 -9.21
N GLN A 74 4.30 -20.15 -9.24
CA GLN A 74 5.38 -20.15 -10.25
C GLN A 74 4.88 -20.47 -11.67
N GLU A 75 3.76 -21.17 -11.81
CA GLU A 75 3.11 -21.45 -13.09
C GLU A 75 2.21 -20.29 -13.54
N VAL A 76 1.67 -19.53 -12.58
CA VAL A 76 0.68 -18.47 -12.82
C VAL A 76 1.32 -17.08 -12.94
N LEU A 77 2.41 -16.84 -12.21
CA LEU A 77 3.23 -15.63 -12.30
C LEU A 77 4.57 -16.00 -12.94
N PRO A 78 4.74 -15.84 -14.26
CA PRO A 78 6.00 -16.20 -14.91
C PRO A 78 7.14 -15.35 -14.35
N LEU A 79 8.00 -16.01 -13.57
CA LEU A 79 9.17 -15.38 -12.97
C LEU A 79 10.32 -15.33 -13.99
N PRO A 80 11.15 -14.27 -13.95
CA PRO A 80 12.38 -14.25 -14.75
C PRO A 80 13.24 -15.49 -14.46
N THR A 81 13.95 -15.97 -15.48
CA THR A 81 14.76 -17.21 -15.41
C THR A 81 15.74 -17.21 -14.23
N VAL A 82 16.33 -16.05 -13.91
CA VAL A 82 17.23 -15.88 -12.76
C VAL A 82 16.50 -16.16 -11.43
N VAL A 83 15.27 -15.68 -11.26
CA VAL A 83 14.47 -15.88 -10.05
C VAL A 83 14.12 -17.36 -9.89
N ASN A 84 13.72 -18.02 -10.99
CA ASN A 84 13.43 -19.44 -10.99
C ASN A 84 14.68 -20.29 -10.65
N ALA A 85 15.85 -19.90 -11.15
CA ALA A 85 17.11 -20.56 -10.82
C ALA A 85 17.48 -20.36 -9.33
N LEU A 86 17.27 -19.16 -8.79
CA LEU A 86 17.47 -18.88 -7.36
C LEU A 86 16.50 -19.67 -6.50
N LEU A 87 15.21 -19.74 -6.86
CA LEU A 87 14.21 -20.53 -6.14
C LEU A 87 14.58 -22.02 -6.10
N LYS A 88 14.97 -22.60 -7.24
CA LYS A 88 15.42 -23.99 -7.30
C LYS A 88 16.65 -24.24 -6.44
N THR A 89 17.62 -23.34 -6.49
CA THR A 89 18.83 -23.41 -5.65
C THR A 89 18.48 -23.19 -4.18
N ALA A 90 17.46 -22.38 -3.89
CA ALA A 90 17.01 -22.10 -2.55
C ALA A 90 16.28 -23.27 -1.88
N GLN A 91 15.56 -24.06 -2.67
CA GLN A 91 14.82 -25.21 -2.19
C GLN A 91 15.63 -26.51 -2.19
N ASP A 92 16.81 -26.54 -2.83
CA ASP A 92 17.71 -27.70 -2.86
C ASP A 92 18.54 -27.79 -1.56
N PRO A 93 18.29 -28.77 -0.68
CA PRO A 93 19.04 -28.94 0.58
C PRO A 93 20.52 -29.37 0.35
N TYR A 94 20.89 -29.73 -0.88
CA TYR A 94 22.24 -30.09 -1.27
C TYR A 94 22.94 -29.02 -2.12
N ALA A 95 22.31 -27.84 -2.29
CA ALA A 95 22.90 -26.75 -3.07
C ALA A 95 24.22 -26.28 -2.44
N SER A 96 25.30 -26.32 -3.23
CA SER A 96 26.60 -25.79 -2.82
C SER A 96 26.63 -24.26 -2.88
N LEU A 97 27.51 -23.68 -2.06
CA LEU A 97 27.88 -22.26 -2.10
C LEU A 97 28.20 -21.78 -3.54
N SER A 98 28.92 -22.61 -4.30
CA SER A 98 29.27 -22.32 -5.69
C SER A 98 28.05 -22.20 -6.60
N ARG A 99 27.03 -23.06 -6.46
CA ARG A 99 25.82 -22.98 -7.32
C ARG A 99 25.02 -21.71 -7.11
N LEU A 100 24.87 -21.27 -5.85
CA LEU A 100 24.17 -20.02 -5.57
C LEU A 100 24.98 -18.82 -6.08
N ALA A 101 26.28 -18.80 -5.77
CA ALA A 101 27.17 -17.76 -6.27
C ALA A 101 27.13 -17.71 -7.80
N ASP A 102 27.21 -18.85 -8.49
CA ASP A 102 27.12 -18.93 -9.95
C ASP A 102 25.77 -18.41 -10.48
N THR A 103 24.67 -18.69 -9.78
CA THR A 103 23.34 -18.21 -10.19
C THR A 103 23.23 -16.69 -10.05
N VAL A 104 23.73 -16.14 -8.95
CA VAL A 104 23.78 -14.69 -8.73
C VAL A 104 24.74 -14.04 -9.74
N LEU A 105 25.94 -14.60 -9.91
CA LEU A 105 27.01 -14.11 -10.79
C LEU A 105 26.65 -14.11 -12.27
N ARG A 106 25.74 -15.00 -12.71
CA ARG A 106 25.22 -15.02 -14.09
C ARG A 106 24.37 -13.79 -14.41
N ASP A 107 23.85 -13.11 -13.40
CA ASP A 107 23.12 -11.86 -13.54
C ASP A 107 23.93 -10.72 -12.93
N GLN A 108 24.53 -9.91 -13.82
CA GLN A 108 25.39 -8.80 -13.41
C GLN A 108 24.62 -7.76 -12.59
N ALA A 109 23.35 -7.51 -12.91
CA ALA A 109 22.52 -6.54 -12.21
C ALA A 109 22.18 -7.05 -10.80
N LEU A 110 21.75 -8.30 -10.68
CA LEU A 110 21.49 -8.94 -9.40
C LEU A 110 22.75 -9.02 -8.54
N THR A 111 23.90 -9.41 -9.10
CA THR A 111 25.18 -9.42 -8.40
C THR A 111 25.51 -8.05 -7.83
N ALA A 112 25.44 -7.01 -8.65
CA ALA A 112 25.74 -5.65 -8.22
C ALA A 112 24.78 -5.19 -7.09
N ARG A 113 23.49 -5.55 -7.17
CA ARG A 113 22.51 -5.19 -6.14
C ARG A 113 22.71 -5.95 -4.83
N VAL A 114 22.97 -7.26 -4.90
CA VAL A 114 23.31 -8.05 -3.71
C VAL A 114 24.56 -7.48 -3.04
N LEU A 115 25.61 -7.15 -3.79
CA LEU A 115 26.82 -6.53 -3.24
C LEU A 115 26.56 -5.15 -2.65
N ARG A 116 25.75 -4.32 -3.30
CA ARG A 116 25.34 -3.01 -2.77
C ARG A 116 24.58 -3.15 -1.45
N LEU A 117 23.66 -4.10 -1.37
CA LEU A 117 22.92 -4.38 -0.15
C LEU A 117 23.84 -4.84 0.99
N VAL A 118 24.82 -5.70 0.68
CA VAL A 118 25.81 -6.22 1.64
C VAL A 118 26.84 -5.16 2.06
N ASN A 119 27.14 -4.20 1.19
CA ASN A 119 28.01 -3.07 1.50
C ASN A 119 27.27 -1.90 2.17
N SER A 120 26.01 -2.08 2.51
CA SER A 120 25.26 -1.08 3.26
C SER A 120 25.95 -0.76 4.59
N PRO A 121 25.81 0.49 5.11
CA PRO A 121 26.40 0.90 6.38
C PRO A 121 26.05 -0.01 7.58
N PHE A 122 24.95 -0.76 7.46
CA PHE A 122 24.48 -1.69 8.48
C PHE A 122 25.48 -2.81 8.78
N TYR A 123 26.02 -3.47 7.74
CA TYR A 123 26.94 -4.58 7.96
C TYR A 123 28.27 -4.13 8.57
N GLY A 124 28.46 -2.81 8.74
CA GLY A 124 29.55 -2.23 9.52
C GLY A 124 30.91 -2.63 8.99
N LEU A 125 30.99 -2.89 7.69
CA LEU A 125 32.17 -3.47 7.09
C LEU A 125 33.31 -2.48 7.12
N ALA A 126 34.42 -2.90 7.75
CA ALA A 126 35.65 -2.12 7.78
C ALA A 126 36.17 -1.82 6.36
N GLN A 127 35.86 -2.71 5.41
CA GLN A 127 36.12 -2.55 3.99
C GLN A 127 34.95 -3.15 3.18
N PRO A 128 34.51 -2.49 2.10
CA PRO A 128 33.45 -3.03 1.24
C PRO A 128 33.90 -4.35 0.59
N VAL A 129 32.98 -5.29 0.45
CA VAL A 129 33.18 -6.55 -0.28
C VAL A 129 32.99 -6.32 -1.79
N GLY A 130 33.88 -6.90 -2.59
CA GLY A 130 33.85 -6.80 -4.05
C GLY A 130 33.28 -8.03 -4.76
N THR A 131 32.99 -9.11 -4.02
CA THR A 131 32.55 -10.39 -4.61
C THR A 131 31.44 -11.05 -3.80
N VAL A 132 30.56 -11.81 -4.48
CA VAL A 132 29.48 -12.56 -3.82
C VAL A 132 30.05 -13.57 -2.82
N SER A 133 31.19 -14.19 -3.15
CA SER A 133 31.89 -15.10 -2.24
C SER A 133 32.30 -14.43 -0.93
N GLN A 134 32.83 -13.19 -0.98
CA GLN A 134 33.15 -12.42 0.23
C GLN A 134 31.89 -12.08 1.03
N ALA A 135 30.80 -11.70 0.35
CA ALA A 135 29.51 -11.44 0.98
C ALA A 135 28.96 -12.69 1.71
N VAL A 136 29.08 -13.87 1.09
CA VAL A 136 28.65 -15.13 1.71
C VAL A 136 29.53 -15.53 2.89
N MET A 137 30.85 -15.38 2.80
CA MET A 137 31.75 -15.67 3.93
C MET A 137 31.43 -14.82 5.17
N LEU A 138 31.00 -13.58 4.94
CA LEU A 138 30.68 -12.61 5.97
C LEU A 138 29.29 -12.83 6.59
N LEU A 139 28.26 -13.04 5.76
CA LEU A 139 26.85 -13.06 6.21
C LEU A 139 26.25 -14.46 6.35
N GLY A 140 26.92 -15.46 5.79
CA GLY A 140 26.40 -16.80 5.64
C GLY A 140 25.56 -16.97 4.36
N LEU A 141 25.54 -18.20 3.87
CA LEU A 141 24.92 -18.58 2.60
C LEU A 141 23.42 -18.31 2.59
N ASP A 142 22.71 -18.70 3.65
CA ASP A 142 21.26 -18.57 3.72
C ASP A 142 20.78 -17.11 3.70
N LYS A 143 21.51 -16.20 4.35
CA LYS A 143 21.17 -14.78 4.31
C LYS A 143 21.31 -14.21 2.90
N ILE A 144 22.46 -14.45 2.24
CA ILE A 144 22.66 -14.00 0.86
C ILE A 144 21.61 -14.61 -0.07
N LYS A 145 21.28 -15.89 0.11
CA LYS A 145 20.26 -16.59 -0.66
C LYS A 145 18.89 -15.93 -0.54
N HIS A 146 18.41 -15.71 0.67
CA HIS A 146 17.10 -15.11 0.91
C HIS A 146 17.04 -13.66 0.43
N LEU A 147 18.10 -12.88 0.63
CA LEU A 147 18.18 -11.50 0.15
C LEU A 147 18.19 -11.44 -1.38
N ALA A 148 19.02 -12.24 -2.04
CA ALA A 148 19.08 -12.31 -3.50
C ALA A 148 17.75 -12.73 -4.10
N LEU A 149 17.12 -13.77 -3.51
CA LEU A 149 15.82 -14.25 -3.94
C LEU A 149 14.75 -13.16 -3.77
N ALA A 150 14.70 -12.51 -2.61
CA ALA A 150 13.69 -11.50 -2.33
C ALA A 150 13.81 -10.26 -3.23
N VAL A 151 15.04 -9.75 -3.44
CA VAL A 151 15.29 -8.64 -4.36
C VAL A 151 14.88 -9.02 -5.79
N SER A 152 15.19 -10.25 -6.20
CA SER A 152 14.84 -10.76 -7.53
C SER A 152 13.33 -10.91 -7.73
N LEU A 153 12.61 -11.39 -6.71
CA LEU A 153 11.14 -11.51 -6.73
C LEU A 153 10.49 -10.13 -6.79
N ALA A 154 10.93 -9.21 -5.94
CA ALA A 154 10.45 -7.83 -5.90
C ALA A 154 10.67 -7.12 -7.25
N GLU A 155 11.77 -7.40 -7.93
CA GLU A 155 11.98 -6.79 -9.24
C GLU A 155 11.17 -7.50 -10.34
N GLY A 156 11.27 -8.83 -10.42
CA GLY A 156 10.74 -9.61 -11.53
C GLY A 156 9.22 -9.56 -11.64
N LEU A 157 8.53 -9.61 -10.50
CA LEU A 157 7.07 -9.64 -10.44
C LEU A 157 6.44 -8.26 -10.62
N PHE A 158 7.07 -7.22 -10.07
CA PHE A 158 6.52 -5.88 -10.15
C PHE A 158 6.90 -5.17 -11.47
N ARG A 159 8.03 -5.52 -12.14
CA ARG A 159 8.47 -4.87 -13.40
C ARG A 159 7.93 -5.48 -14.70
N HIS A 160 7.43 -6.72 -14.73
CA HIS A 160 6.94 -7.31 -16.00
C HIS A 160 5.70 -6.56 -16.53
N SER A 161 5.88 -5.85 -17.64
CA SER A 161 5.06 -4.75 -18.16
C SER A 161 3.90 -5.15 -19.08
N GLY A 162 3.63 -6.45 -19.25
CA GLY A 162 2.60 -6.95 -20.17
C GLY A 162 1.17 -6.92 -19.64
N LEU A 163 0.96 -6.45 -18.42
CA LEU A 163 -0.27 -6.63 -17.66
C LEU A 163 -0.70 -5.28 -17.06
N SER A 164 -1.99 -4.97 -17.12
CA SER A 164 -2.59 -3.62 -17.07
C SER A 164 -2.30 -2.77 -15.81
N PHE A 165 -2.66 -1.48 -15.93
CA PHE A 165 -2.62 -0.35 -14.98
C PHE A 165 -2.51 -0.68 -13.48
N GLY A 166 -1.65 0.05 -12.76
CA GLY A 166 -1.50 -0.02 -11.30
C GLY A 166 -0.22 -0.69 -10.79
N ARG A 167 0.39 -1.58 -11.59
CA ARG A 167 1.59 -2.34 -11.16
C ARG A 167 2.84 -1.48 -10.96
N LYS A 168 3.02 -0.47 -11.81
CA LYS A 168 4.11 0.52 -11.67
C LYS A 168 3.95 1.33 -10.38
N ALA A 169 2.74 1.80 -10.10
CA ALA A 169 2.45 2.56 -8.88
C ALA A 169 2.59 1.68 -7.62
N LEU A 170 2.19 0.41 -7.72
CA LEU A 170 2.41 -0.59 -6.68
C LEU A 170 3.90 -0.85 -6.46
N TRP A 171 4.70 -0.95 -7.53
CA TRP A 171 6.15 -1.09 -7.42
C TRP A 171 6.81 0.12 -6.74
N HIS A 172 6.40 1.32 -7.12
CA HIS A 172 6.81 2.57 -6.49
C HIS A 172 6.47 2.59 -5.00
N HIS A 173 5.28 2.10 -4.63
CA HIS A 173 4.85 1.96 -3.26
C HIS A 173 5.72 0.95 -2.50
N SER A 174 5.93 -0.26 -3.04
CA SER A 174 6.82 -1.26 -2.47
C SER A 174 8.23 -0.73 -2.23
N GLN A 175 8.81 0.03 -3.17
CA GLN A 175 10.14 0.66 -3.01
C GLN A 175 10.16 1.67 -1.85
N ALA A 176 9.16 2.53 -1.78
CA ALA A 176 9.03 3.49 -0.69
C ALA A 176 8.84 2.79 0.66
N CYS A 177 7.97 1.77 0.72
CA CYS A 177 7.74 0.94 1.90
C CYS A 177 9.01 0.21 2.33
N GLY A 178 9.80 -0.34 1.41
CA GLY A 178 11.09 -0.96 1.71
C GLY A 178 12.03 0.00 2.43
N VAL A 179 12.28 1.17 1.83
CA VAL A 179 13.19 2.17 2.42
C VAL A 179 12.64 2.69 3.76
N ALA A 180 11.33 2.99 3.84
CA ALA A 180 10.71 3.48 5.06
C ALA A 180 10.74 2.45 6.19
N THR A 181 10.48 1.18 5.88
CA THR A 181 10.54 0.06 6.83
C THR A 181 11.96 -0.13 7.34
N SER A 182 12.97 0.01 6.48
CA SER A 182 14.38 -0.03 6.87
C SER A 182 14.75 1.11 7.84
N LEU A 183 14.31 2.34 7.55
CA LEU A 183 14.50 3.50 8.42
C LEU A 183 13.84 3.31 9.80
N ALA A 184 12.60 2.82 9.82
CA ALA A 184 11.85 2.52 11.05
C ALA A 184 12.54 1.42 11.86
N ALA A 185 12.96 0.33 11.20
CA ALA A 185 13.67 -0.78 11.83
C ALA A 185 15.01 -0.32 12.43
N GLN A 186 15.78 0.50 11.69
CA GLN A 186 17.04 1.07 12.18
C GLN A 186 16.81 1.93 13.42
N ALA A 187 15.80 2.81 13.40
CA ALA A 187 15.50 3.68 14.53
C ALA A 187 15.01 2.90 15.77
N ALA A 188 14.33 1.77 15.56
CA ALA A 188 13.91 0.85 16.61
C ALA A 188 15.02 -0.07 17.13
N GLY A 189 16.25 0.05 16.62
CA GLY A 189 17.37 -0.82 16.99
C GLY A 189 17.20 -2.28 16.51
N TYR A 190 16.39 -2.50 15.47
CA TYR A 190 16.27 -3.83 14.84
C TYR A 190 17.64 -4.24 14.27
N PRO A 191 18.11 -5.47 14.54
CA PRO A 191 19.47 -5.84 14.25
C PRO A 191 19.76 -6.06 12.77
N LEU A 192 18.78 -6.04 11.84
CA LEU A 192 18.99 -6.32 10.40
C LEU A 192 18.09 -5.46 9.46
N PRO A 193 18.27 -4.13 9.36
CA PRO A 193 17.40 -3.23 8.58
C PRO A 193 17.25 -3.56 7.08
N GLU A 194 18.16 -4.32 6.48
CA GLU A 194 18.11 -4.80 5.08
C GLU A 194 17.07 -5.91 4.92
N GLU A 195 16.89 -6.74 5.94
CA GLU A 195 15.76 -7.68 5.98
C GLU A 195 14.44 -6.92 6.04
N ALA A 196 14.41 -5.82 6.80
CA ALA A 196 13.26 -4.93 6.90
C ALA A 196 12.98 -4.23 5.55
N LEU A 197 14.04 -3.82 4.84
CA LEU A 197 13.92 -3.28 3.48
C LEU A 197 13.29 -4.30 2.53
N VAL A 198 13.82 -5.52 2.53
CA VAL A 198 13.32 -6.63 1.71
C VAL A 198 11.85 -6.90 2.00
N ILE A 199 11.46 -6.92 3.28
CA ILE A 199 10.09 -7.19 3.67
C ILE A 199 9.15 -6.06 3.27
N GLY A 200 9.58 -4.81 3.38
CA GLY A 200 8.81 -3.67 2.83
C GLY A 200 8.66 -3.73 1.30
N LEU A 201 9.65 -4.23 0.56
CA LEU A 201 9.52 -4.46 -0.88
C LEU A 201 8.46 -5.55 -1.21
N LEU A 202 8.39 -6.60 -0.40
CA LEU A 202 7.57 -7.78 -0.68
C LEU A 202 6.17 -7.75 -0.05
N HIS A 203 5.89 -6.85 0.89
CA HIS A 203 4.68 -6.92 1.74
C HIS A 203 3.36 -7.03 0.96
N ASP A 204 3.30 -6.37 -0.19
CA ASP A 204 2.11 -6.25 -1.04
C ASP A 204 2.15 -7.15 -2.28
N ILE A 205 3.07 -8.12 -2.33
CA ILE A 205 3.28 -8.96 -3.52
C ILE A 205 2.02 -9.73 -3.94
N ALA A 206 1.15 -10.05 -2.99
CA ALA A 206 -0.12 -10.72 -3.26
C ALA A 206 -1.09 -9.89 -4.10
N LYS A 207 -0.96 -8.56 -4.14
CA LYS A 207 -1.77 -7.71 -5.02
C LYS A 207 -1.43 -7.95 -6.49
N VAL A 208 -0.19 -8.33 -6.80
CA VAL A 208 0.20 -8.80 -8.15
C VAL A 208 -0.49 -10.13 -8.45
N PHE A 209 -0.50 -11.06 -7.48
CA PHE A 209 -1.22 -12.33 -7.62
C PHE A 209 -2.72 -12.12 -7.86
N TRP A 210 -3.38 -11.22 -7.12
CA TRP A 210 -4.78 -10.89 -7.35
C TRP A 210 -5.06 -10.29 -8.72
N ALA A 211 -4.21 -9.37 -9.16
CA ALA A 211 -4.34 -8.77 -10.48
C ALA A 211 -4.21 -9.79 -11.62
N GLU A 212 -3.46 -10.88 -11.43
CA GLU A 212 -3.23 -11.90 -12.45
C GLU A 212 -4.21 -13.06 -12.39
N VAL A 213 -4.47 -13.58 -11.19
CA VAL A 213 -5.22 -14.83 -11.02
C VAL A 213 -6.73 -14.56 -10.90
N PHE A 214 -7.11 -13.44 -10.30
CA PHE A 214 -8.50 -13.06 -10.08
C PHE A 214 -8.78 -11.60 -10.48
N PRO A 215 -8.46 -11.19 -11.72
CA PRO A 215 -8.48 -9.78 -12.15
C PRO A 215 -9.83 -9.11 -11.94
N GLU A 216 -10.94 -9.76 -12.28
CA GLU A 216 -12.30 -9.19 -12.15
C GLU A 216 -12.68 -8.93 -10.69
N ARG A 217 -12.38 -9.88 -9.79
CA ARG A 217 -12.63 -9.73 -8.35
C ARG A 217 -11.74 -8.67 -7.73
N TRP A 218 -10.49 -8.59 -8.16
CA TRP A 218 -9.57 -7.55 -7.71
C TRP A 218 -10.04 -6.16 -8.14
N GLN A 219 -10.48 -6.00 -9.39
CA GLN A 219 -11.06 -4.74 -9.85
C GLN A 219 -12.32 -4.37 -9.08
N ALA A 220 -13.22 -5.33 -8.80
CA ALA A 220 -14.40 -5.08 -7.98
C ALA A 220 -14.04 -4.64 -6.55
N ALA A 221 -13.03 -5.25 -5.94
CA ALA A 221 -12.52 -4.83 -4.63
C ALA A 221 -11.97 -3.39 -4.68
N LEU A 222 -11.18 -3.05 -5.71
CA LEU A 222 -10.65 -1.70 -5.90
C LEU A 222 -11.75 -0.66 -6.10
N THR A 223 -12.81 -0.98 -6.85
CA THR A 223 -13.99 -0.14 -7.01
C THR A 223 -14.69 0.09 -5.67
N ALA A 224 -14.94 -0.97 -4.89
CA ALA A 224 -15.57 -0.84 -3.58
C ALA A 224 -14.73 0.03 -2.62
N ILE A 225 -13.41 -0.07 -2.68
CA ILE A 225 -12.52 0.77 -1.90
C ILE A 225 -12.63 2.24 -2.35
N ARG A 226 -12.43 2.51 -3.64
CA ARG A 226 -12.21 3.86 -4.16
C ARG A 226 -13.50 4.66 -4.36
N GLU A 227 -14.58 3.98 -4.73
CA GLU A 227 -15.85 4.61 -5.10
C GLU A 227 -16.89 4.47 -3.99
N GLU A 228 -16.86 3.38 -3.23
CA GLU A 228 -17.83 3.10 -2.15
C GLU A 228 -17.25 3.37 -0.75
N GLY A 229 -15.94 3.65 -0.64
CA GLY A 229 -15.26 3.97 0.62
C GLY A 229 -15.15 2.79 1.58
N GLN A 230 -15.22 1.56 1.06
CA GLN A 230 -15.10 0.34 1.86
C GLN A 230 -13.68 0.22 2.45
N GLU A 231 -13.57 -0.28 3.67
CA GLU A 231 -12.26 -0.54 4.29
C GLU A 231 -11.49 -1.59 3.45
N PRO A 232 -10.20 -1.36 3.12
CA PRO A 232 -9.43 -2.21 2.20
C PRO A 232 -9.44 -3.70 2.52
N LEU A 233 -9.16 -4.09 3.77
CA LEU A 233 -9.13 -5.51 4.15
C LEU A 233 -10.52 -6.14 4.13
N ALA A 234 -11.56 -5.37 4.50
CA ALA A 234 -12.94 -5.79 4.39
C ALA A 234 -13.37 -5.98 2.94
N ALA A 235 -12.94 -5.12 2.02
CA ALA A 235 -13.19 -5.27 0.58
C ALA A 235 -12.49 -6.52 0.03
N GLU A 236 -11.20 -6.70 0.33
CA GLU A 236 -10.49 -7.92 -0.07
C GLU A 236 -11.17 -9.17 0.45
N LYS A 237 -11.58 -9.19 1.72
CA LYS A 237 -12.31 -10.33 2.29
C LYS A 237 -13.67 -10.55 1.60
N ALA A 238 -14.38 -9.49 1.23
CA ALA A 238 -15.68 -9.60 0.57
C ALA A 238 -15.59 -10.19 -0.85
N TYR A 239 -14.58 -9.79 -1.62
CA TYR A 239 -14.46 -10.17 -3.05
C TYR A 239 -13.50 -11.34 -3.30
N LEU A 240 -12.46 -11.49 -2.47
CA LEU A 240 -11.37 -12.47 -2.62
C LEU A 240 -11.29 -13.47 -1.46
N THR A 241 -12.12 -13.32 -0.41
CA THR A 241 -12.21 -14.20 0.79
C THR A 241 -10.99 -14.20 1.71
N VAL A 242 -9.79 -13.99 1.16
CA VAL A 242 -8.53 -13.97 1.90
C VAL A 242 -7.84 -12.61 1.66
N PRO A 243 -7.39 -11.90 2.71
CA PRO A 243 -6.68 -10.64 2.55
C PRO A 243 -5.27 -10.85 1.95
N HIS A 244 -4.74 -9.83 1.27
CA HIS A 244 -3.45 -9.89 0.60
C HIS A 244 -2.29 -10.24 1.55
N ALA A 245 -2.32 -9.78 2.81
CA ALA A 245 -1.29 -10.09 3.80
C ALA A 245 -1.14 -11.61 4.03
N GLN A 246 -2.27 -12.32 4.10
CA GLN A 246 -2.28 -13.77 4.28
C GLN A 246 -1.81 -14.51 3.03
N VAL A 247 -2.21 -14.05 1.84
CA VAL A 247 -1.76 -14.61 0.56
C VAL A 247 -0.27 -14.35 0.32
N GLY A 248 0.21 -13.16 0.67
CA GLY A 248 1.62 -12.80 0.59
C GLY A 248 2.46 -13.72 1.47
N ALA A 249 2.01 -13.98 2.70
CA ALA A 249 2.64 -14.95 3.59
C ALA A 249 2.72 -16.36 2.98
N TRP A 250 1.63 -16.87 2.38
CA TRP A 250 1.64 -18.17 1.68
C TRP A 250 2.58 -18.19 0.48
N MET A 251 2.71 -17.08 -0.25
CA MET A 251 3.66 -16.94 -1.36
C MET A 251 5.09 -17.00 -0.84
N LEU A 252 5.41 -16.26 0.22
CA LEU A 252 6.74 -16.27 0.84
C LEU A 252 7.10 -17.66 1.39
N GLU A 253 6.14 -18.35 2.01
CA GLU A 253 6.28 -19.73 2.48
C GLU A 253 6.57 -20.68 1.30
N THR A 254 5.81 -20.56 0.21
CA THR A 254 5.99 -21.37 -1.01
C THR A 254 7.36 -21.13 -1.65
N TRP A 255 7.89 -19.91 -1.55
CA TRP A 255 9.22 -19.55 -2.03
C TRP A 255 10.36 -19.92 -1.08
N GLY A 256 10.04 -20.46 0.11
CA GLY A 256 11.03 -20.88 1.10
C GLY A 256 11.73 -19.73 1.79
N LEU A 257 11.09 -18.55 1.91
CA LEU A 257 11.64 -17.44 2.69
C LEU A 257 11.56 -17.72 4.20
N PRO A 258 12.40 -17.03 5.01
CA PRO A 258 12.45 -17.24 6.45
C PRO A 258 11.07 -17.14 7.13
N PRO A 259 10.76 -17.98 8.15
CA PRO A 259 9.51 -17.88 8.90
C PRO A 259 9.25 -16.48 9.47
N LEU A 260 10.31 -15.77 9.89
CA LEU A 260 10.24 -14.39 10.35
C LEU A 260 9.66 -13.45 9.28
N PHE A 261 9.99 -13.67 8.00
CA PHE A 261 9.52 -12.87 6.88
C PHE A 261 8.04 -13.16 6.59
N VAL A 262 7.68 -14.45 6.61
CA VAL A 262 6.30 -14.92 6.46
C VAL A 262 5.41 -14.30 7.54
N GLN A 263 5.84 -14.35 8.81
CA GLN A 263 5.11 -13.77 9.94
C GLN A 263 4.99 -12.25 9.82
N ALA A 264 6.08 -11.56 9.45
CA ALA A 264 6.06 -10.11 9.30
C ALA A 264 5.08 -9.64 8.22
N VAL A 265 5.07 -10.31 7.05
CA VAL A 265 4.11 -10.00 5.98
C VAL A 265 2.70 -10.40 6.37
N GLN A 266 2.48 -11.49 7.10
CA GLN A 266 1.13 -11.85 7.53
C GLN A 266 0.53 -10.84 8.52
N ALA A 267 1.35 -10.32 9.44
CA ALA A 267 0.92 -9.47 10.53
C ALA A 267 0.99 -7.96 10.23
N HIS A 268 1.41 -7.54 9.04
CA HIS A 268 1.79 -6.15 8.80
C HIS A 268 0.67 -5.10 8.91
N HIS A 269 -0.62 -5.50 8.87
CA HIS A 269 -1.75 -4.60 9.18
C HIS A 269 -2.18 -4.67 10.64
N HIS A 270 -1.79 -5.72 11.36
CA HIS A 270 -2.15 -5.98 12.76
C HIS A 270 -0.93 -6.52 13.53
N PRO A 271 0.14 -5.71 13.67
CA PRO A 271 1.43 -6.18 14.16
C PRO A 271 1.42 -6.59 15.65
N ASP A 272 0.38 -6.20 16.39
CA ASP A 272 0.14 -6.54 17.80
C ASP A 272 -0.98 -7.59 17.98
N GLY A 273 -1.34 -8.31 16.91
CA GLY A 273 -2.37 -9.34 16.96
C GLY A 273 -1.99 -10.58 17.80
N PRO A 274 -2.95 -11.47 18.10
CA PRO A 274 -2.77 -12.62 18.98
C PRO A 274 -1.73 -13.66 18.52
N ALA A 275 -1.23 -13.56 17.28
CA ALA A 275 -0.19 -14.43 16.72
C ALA A 275 1.25 -13.87 16.87
N ALA A 276 1.43 -12.76 17.59
CA ALA A 276 2.70 -12.04 17.68
C ALA A 276 3.65 -12.66 18.74
N GLU A 277 4.64 -13.46 18.31
CA GLU A 277 5.75 -13.94 19.15
C GLU A 277 7.07 -13.26 18.77
N ALA A 278 7.85 -12.76 19.75
CA ALA A 278 9.14 -12.11 19.51
C ALA A 278 10.13 -13.00 18.73
N PRO A 279 10.93 -12.47 17.77
CA PRO A 279 11.15 -11.07 17.39
C PRO A 279 10.23 -10.55 16.25
N ALA A 280 9.29 -11.36 15.77
CA ALA A 280 8.35 -10.97 14.69
C ALA A 280 7.56 -9.66 14.92
N PRO A 281 7.23 -9.23 16.16
CA PRO A 281 6.48 -8.01 16.38
C PRO A 281 7.30 -6.77 15.98
N THR A 282 8.61 -6.72 16.23
CA THR A 282 9.41 -5.53 15.88
C THR A 282 9.48 -5.32 14.37
N LEU A 283 9.73 -6.38 13.60
CA LEU A 283 9.76 -6.31 12.14
C LEU A 283 8.38 -5.98 11.56
N SER A 284 7.31 -6.59 12.08
CA SER A 284 5.93 -6.31 11.66
C SER A 284 5.54 -4.87 11.97
N ARG A 285 5.92 -4.34 13.14
CA ARG A 285 5.67 -2.95 13.55
C ARG A 285 6.47 -1.96 12.70
N ALA A 286 7.73 -2.27 12.40
CA ALA A 286 8.55 -1.46 11.50
C ALA A 286 7.95 -1.45 10.09
N LEU A 287 7.45 -2.59 9.61
CA LEU A 287 6.76 -2.69 8.32
C LEU A 287 5.46 -1.88 8.32
N TYR A 288 4.66 -1.98 9.38
CA TYR A 288 3.46 -1.17 9.55
C TYR A 288 3.79 0.33 9.47
N LEU A 289 4.79 0.78 10.23
CA LEU A 289 5.21 2.19 10.23
C LEU A 289 5.78 2.60 8.86
N GLY A 290 6.56 1.74 8.22
CA GLY A 290 7.11 1.98 6.89
C GLY A 290 6.01 2.14 5.83
N ASN A 291 4.99 1.28 5.87
CA ASN A 291 3.83 1.38 5.00
C ASN A 291 3.05 2.68 5.24
N LEU A 292 2.78 3.00 6.51
CA LEU A 292 2.16 4.26 6.90
C LEU A 292 2.94 5.47 6.37
N MET A 293 4.27 5.49 6.53
CA MET A 293 5.11 6.60 6.06
C MET A 293 5.09 6.75 4.52
N ALA A 294 5.07 5.64 3.77
CA ALA A 294 4.96 5.68 2.32
C ALA A 294 3.61 6.27 1.87
N HIS A 295 2.51 5.88 2.54
CA HIS A 295 1.19 6.47 2.29
C HIS A 295 1.13 7.96 2.66
N LEU A 296 1.70 8.34 3.82
CA LEU A 296 1.74 9.73 4.28
C LEU A 296 2.45 10.67 3.30
N LEU A 297 3.51 10.20 2.64
CA LEU A 297 4.22 10.96 1.62
C LEU A 297 3.70 10.73 0.19
N ASN A 298 2.65 9.91 0.03
CA ASN A 298 2.05 9.56 -1.25
C ASN A 298 3.08 9.02 -2.26
N LEU A 299 3.95 8.12 -1.79
CA LEU A 299 4.99 7.52 -2.60
C LEU A 299 4.47 6.22 -3.22
N GLY A 300 3.98 6.30 -4.46
CA GLY A 300 3.32 5.19 -5.16
C GLY A 300 1.85 4.99 -4.77
N ASP A 301 1.24 3.89 -5.22
CA ASP A 301 -0.17 3.54 -4.93
C ASP A 301 -0.30 2.03 -4.66
N GLY A 302 -0.62 1.66 -3.41
CA GLY A 302 -0.88 0.29 -2.97
C GLY A 302 -2.30 -0.22 -3.26
N GLY A 303 -3.12 0.56 -3.97
CA GLY A 303 -4.54 0.25 -4.24
C GLY A 303 -5.51 1.15 -3.46
N HIS A 304 -5.05 1.74 -2.35
CA HIS A 304 -5.80 2.68 -1.51
C HIS A 304 -4.91 3.78 -0.95
N SER A 305 -5.53 4.86 -0.48
CA SER A 305 -4.87 5.97 0.22
C SER A 305 -5.29 6.11 1.67
N ARG A 306 -6.06 5.15 2.19
CA ARG A 306 -6.47 5.10 3.59
C ARG A 306 -5.26 5.05 4.53
N LEU A 307 -5.20 6.02 5.46
CA LEU A 307 -4.18 6.04 6.50
C LEU A 307 -4.64 5.22 7.70
N PRO A 308 -3.91 4.15 8.07
CA PRO A 308 -4.25 3.40 9.26
C PRO A 308 -3.86 4.21 10.52
N PRO A 309 -4.51 3.96 11.67
CA PRO A 309 -4.18 4.64 12.91
C PRO A 309 -2.75 4.30 13.36
N ALA A 310 -2.08 5.18 14.09
CA ALA A 310 -0.79 4.86 14.69
C ALA A 310 -0.89 4.95 16.22
N PRO A 311 -1.26 3.86 16.90
CA PRO A 311 -1.46 3.88 18.34
C PRO A 311 -0.14 4.18 19.05
N ALA A 312 -0.19 4.88 20.19
CA ALA A 312 1.01 5.26 20.93
C ALA A 312 1.80 4.02 21.39
N GLU A 313 1.13 2.90 21.61
CA GLU A 313 1.70 1.58 21.92
C GLU A 313 2.67 1.11 20.81
N LEU A 314 2.32 1.31 19.53
CA LEU A 314 3.16 0.96 18.39
C LEU A 314 4.49 1.72 18.45
N LEU A 315 4.42 3.04 18.67
CA LEU A 315 5.61 3.90 18.74
C LEU A 315 6.47 3.54 19.95
N ARG A 316 5.85 3.33 21.13
CA ARG A 316 6.56 2.89 22.33
C ARG A 316 7.28 1.56 22.11
N ALA A 317 6.63 0.60 21.44
CA ALA A 317 7.22 -0.69 21.13
C ALA A 317 8.37 -0.61 20.11
N LEU A 318 8.40 0.42 19.28
CA LEU A 318 9.51 0.76 18.38
C LEU A 318 10.53 1.71 19.01
N CYS A 319 10.38 2.08 20.29
CA CYS A 319 11.21 3.08 20.97
C CYS A 319 11.24 4.45 20.23
N LEU A 320 10.14 4.80 19.56
CA LEU A 320 9.99 6.04 18.79
C LEU A 320 9.05 7.02 19.50
N THR A 321 9.32 8.32 19.30
CA THR A 321 8.41 9.41 19.62
C THR A 321 7.72 9.92 18.34
N PRO A 322 6.61 10.67 18.44
CA PRO A 322 6.05 11.37 17.28
C PRO A 322 7.07 12.22 16.53
N GLU A 323 7.92 12.97 17.25
CA GLU A 323 9.05 13.71 16.69
C GLU A 323 10.04 12.81 15.94
N GLY A 324 10.33 11.62 16.49
CA GLY A 324 11.15 10.61 15.82
C GLY A 324 10.56 10.20 14.47
N VAL A 325 9.24 9.95 14.39
CA VAL A 325 8.55 9.63 13.13
C VAL A 325 8.64 10.79 12.13
N VAL A 326 8.46 12.03 12.60
CA VAL A 326 8.63 13.24 11.76
C VAL A 326 10.04 13.31 11.16
N ASP A 327 11.07 12.99 11.94
CA ASP A 327 12.45 12.97 11.45
C ASP A 327 12.69 11.83 10.44
N LEU A 328 12.06 10.68 10.61
CA LEU A 328 12.11 9.60 9.62
C LEU A 328 11.41 10.02 8.31
N LEU A 329 10.25 10.68 8.40
CA LEU A 329 9.53 11.21 7.23
C LEU A 329 10.37 12.23 6.46
N ARG A 330 11.13 13.10 7.15
CA ARG A 330 12.07 14.04 6.50
C ARG A 330 13.22 13.32 5.79
N LYS A 331 13.72 12.22 6.36
CA LYS A 331 14.83 11.43 5.78
C LYS A 331 14.39 10.60 4.58
N LEU A 332 13.14 10.12 4.57
CA LEU A 332 12.64 9.15 3.60
C LEU A 332 12.85 9.56 2.13
N PRO A 333 12.50 10.78 1.65
CA PRO A 333 12.71 11.15 0.24
C PRO A 333 14.18 11.05 -0.21
N GLY A 334 15.12 11.47 0.64
CA GLY A 334 16.55 11.42 0.34
C GLY A 334 17.10 10.00 0.40
N ALA A 335 16.67 9.20 1.38
CA ALA A 335 17.03 7.78 1.48
C ALA A 335 16.49 6.99 0.28
N LEU A 336 15.26 7.28 -0.14
CA LEU A 336 14.63 6.64 -1.30
C LEU A 336 15.36 7.00 -2.59
N ALA A 337 15.64 8.29 -2.83
CA ALA A 337 16.40 8.72 -4.00
C ALA A 337 17.79 8.05 -4.08
N ARG A 338 18.48 7.91 -2.94
CA ARG A 338 19.76 7.20 -2.86
C ARG A 338 19.59 5.73 -3.23
N PHE A 339 18.65 5.03 -2.59
CA PHE A 339 18.39 3.61 -2.85
C PHE A 339 18.05 3.35 -4.32
N LEU A 340 17.20 4.17 -4.93
CA LEU A 340 16.79 4.03 -6.33
C LEU A 340 17.96 4.26 -7.29
N GLY A 341 18.78 5.28 -7.03
CA GLY A 341 19.99 5.55 -7.81
C GLY A 341 21.02 4.43 -7.68
N GLU A 342 21.21 3.89 -6.48
CA GLU A 342 22.09 2.76 -6.23
C GLU A 342 21.60 1.49 -6.91
N MET A 343 20.29 1.24 -6.95
CA MET A 343 19.70 0.01 -7.50
C MET A 343 19.35 0.10 -8.99
N GLU A 344 19.54 1.27 -9.61
CA GLU A 344 19.16 1.57 -11.01
C GLU A 344 17.68 1.28 -11.26
N LEU A 345 16.84 1.76 -10.34
CA LEU A 345 15.39 1.58 -10.37
C LEU A 345 14.70 2.87 -10.81
N ASP A 346 13.54 2.70 -11.46
CA ASP A 346 12.71 3.83 -11.87
C ASP A 346 12.08 4.48 -10.63
N PRO A 347 12.29 5.80 -10.41
CA PRO A 347 11.76 6.47 -9.24
C PRO A 347 10.23 6.64 -9.30
N PRO A 348 9.55 6.74 -8.15
CA PRO A 348 8.19 7.26 -8.09
C PRO A 348 8.14 8.68 -8.65
N ASP A 349 6.94 9.09 -9.09
CA ASP A 349 6.69 10.50 -9.33
C ASP A 349 6.79 11.28 -8.00
N MET A 350 7.74 12.22 -7.95
CA MET A 350 8.02 13.06 -6.79
C MET A 350 7.55 14.51 -7.00
N GLU A 351 6.96 14.83 -8.15
CA GLU A 351 6.56 16.20 -8.49
C GLU A 351 5.47 16.72 -7.55
N GLY A 352 4.46 15.89 -7.25
CA GLY A 352 3.40 16.21 -6.29
C GLY A 352 3.96 16.57 -4.90
N LEU A 353 4.90 15.76 -4.39
CA LEU A 353 5.54 15.99 -3.10
C LEU A 353 6.38 17.28 -3.08
N LYS A 354 7.15 17.54 -4.14
CA LYS A 354 7.96 18.77 -4.29
C LYS A 354 7.09 20.01 -4.34
N ASN A 355 6.03 19.97 -5.15
CA ASN A 355 5.08 21.06 -5.31
C ASN A 355 4.40 21.39 -3.97
N LEU A 356 3.94 20.37 -3.25
CA LEU A 356 3.35 20.59 -1.93
C LEU A 356 4.36 21.19 -0.95
N THR A 357 5.57 20.63 -0.88
CA THR A 357 6.62 21.13 0.03
C THR A 357 6.91 22.62 -0.24
N GLY A 358 7.06 23.00 -1.51
CA GLY A 358 7.28 24.40 -1.90
C GLY A 358 6.10 25.32 -1.54
N LEU A 359 4.86 24.85 -1.67
CA LEU A 359 3.68 25.63 -1.30
C LEU A 359 3.57 25.86 0.20
N LEU A 360 3.97 24.88 1.01
CA LEU A 360 3.93 24.97 2.45
C LEU A 360 5.03 25.86 3.02
N GLN A 361 6.23 25.90 2.41
CA GLN A 361 7.39 26.66 2.91
C GLN A 361 7.15 28.17 3.11
N GLY A 362 6.20 28.77 2.38
CA GLY A 362 6.01 30.22 2.33
C GLY A 362 4.84 30.77 3.16
N ARG A 363 4.16 29.98 4.00
CA ARG A 363 2.92 30.43 4.69
C ARG A 363 2.74 29.78 6.05
N PRO A 364 2.09 30.43 7.03
CA PRO A 364 1.79 29.79 8.31
C PRO A 364 0.86 28.57 8.12
N VAL A 365 1.18 27.48 8.81
CA VAL A 365 0.40 26.23 8.81
C VAL A 365 -0.02 25.90 10.24
N LEU A 366 -1.32 25.76 10.48
CA LEU A 366 -1.88 25.36 11.78
C LEU A 366 -2.53 23.99 11.65
N TRP A 367 -2.07 23.05 12.46
CA TRP A 367 -2.68 21.73 12.64
C TRP A 367 -3.57 21.76 13.87
N LEU A 368 -4.89 21.73 13.64
CA LEU A 368 -5.92 21.73 14.66
C LEU A 368 -6.19 20.29 15.08
N GLN A 369 -6.29 20.03 16.39
CA GLN A 369 -6.50 18.68 16.95
C GLN A 369 -7.35 18.71 18.21
N ASP A 370 -7.94 17.57 18.59
CA ASP A 370 -8.83 17.42 19.75
C ASP A 370 -8.07 17.26 21.11
N GLY A 371 -6.78 17.63 21.18
CA GLY A 371 -6.00 17.65 22.42
C GLY A 371 -5.12 16.42 22.75
N GLY A 372 -4.66 15.66 21.76
CA GLY A 372 -3.75 14.50 21.93
C GLY A 372 -2.45 14.58 21.13
N ASP A 373 -1.67 13.48 21.11
CA ASP A 373 -0.54 13.34 20.18
C ASP A 373 -1.05 13.49 18.73
N PRO A 374 -0.31 14.18 17.85
CA PRO A 374 -0.77 14.44 16.49
C PRO A 374 -1.05 13.11 15.77
N GLU A 375 -2.19 13.03 15.08
CA GLU A 375 -2.49 11.92 14.17
C GLU A 375 -1.42 11.80 13.06
N PRO A 376 -1.26 10.64 12.40
CA PRO A 376 -0.23 10.43 11.37
C PRO A 376 -0.12 11.53 10.31
N ALA A 377 -1.27 12.09 9.93
CA ALA A 377 -1.41 13.22 9.03
C ALA A 377 -0.64 14.47 9.49
N GLY A 378 -0.70 14.79 10.79
CA GLY A 378 0.02 15.89 11.40
C GLY A 378 1.55 15.66 11.38
N TRP A 379 2.00 14.40 11.48
CA TRP A 379 3.43 14.08 11.33
C TRP A 379 3.95 14.39 9.94
N ALA A 380 3.19 14.00 8.90
CA ALA A 380 3.52 14.32 7.52
C ALA A 380 3.58 15.83 7.29
N LEU A 381 2.59 16.56 7.79
CA LEU A 381 2.56 18.02 7.65
C LEU A 381 3.74 18.69 8.36
N LYS A 382 4.06 18.29 9.60
CA LYS A 382 5.22 18.80 10.35
C LYS A 382 6.56 18.41 9.70
N ALA A 383 6.62 17.29 8.99
CA ALA A 383 7.79 16.88 8.22
C ALA A 383 8.01 17.78 7.00
N LEU A 384 6.94 18.08 6.24
CA LEU A 384 6.98 18.90 5.02
C LEU A 384 7.04 20.40 5.29
N ALA A 385 6.45 20.84 6.40
CA ALA A 385 6.36 22.23 6.82
C ALA A 385 6.80 22.35 8.29
N PRO A 386 8.12 22.52 8.54
CA PRO A 386 8.67 22.52 9.90
C PRO A 386 8.13 23.61 10.82
N HIS A 387 7.57 24.69 10.26
CA HIS A 387 6.93 25.78 10.99
C HIS A 387 5.44 25.48 11.35
N THR A 388 4.95 24.28 11.06
CA THR A 388 3.59 23.85 11.43
C THR A 388 3.42 23.88 12.94
N ALA A 389 2.44 24.64 13.42
CA ALA A 389 2.05 24.64 14.83
C ALA A 389 0.86 23.71 15.05
N ALA A 390 1.04 22.68 15.87
CA ALA A 390 -0.06 21.83 16.35
C ALA A 390 -0.70 22.48 17.56
N ILE A 391 -2.00 22.76 17.49
CA ILE A 391 -2.75 23.43 18.56
C ILE A 391 -4.10 22.74 18.78
N PRO A 392 -4.58 22.67 20.02
CA PRO A 392 -5.99 22.36 20.27
C PRO A 392 -6.87 23.35 19.50
N TRP A 393 -7.92 22.88 18.83
CA TRP A 393 -8.76 23.77 18.03
C TRP A 393 -9.50 24.80 18.89
N GLU A 394 -9.74 24.50 20.17
CA GLU A 394 -10.28 25.41 21.18
C GLU A 394 -9.32 26.57 21.49
N ALA A 395 -8.03 26.36 21.26
CA ALA A 395 -6.96 27.33 21.48
C ALA A 395 -6.57 28.08 20.21
N LEU A 396 -7.44 28.08 19.18
CA LEU A 396 -7.22 28.84 17.96
C LEU A 396 -6.87 30.32 18.29
N PRO A 397 -5.76 30.87 17.79
CA PRO A 397 -5.30 32.19 18.19
C PRO A 397 -6.35 33.28 17.92
N ARG A 398 -6.57 34.14 18.91
CA ARG A 398 -7.44 35.32 18.78
C ARG A 398 -6.74 36.52 18.13
N SER A 399 -5.61 36.29 17.46
CA SER A 399 -4.83 37.27 16.72
C SER A 399 -4.16 36.61 15.51
N GLN A 400 -3.97 37.36 14.41
CA GLN A 400 -3.28 36.81 13.23
C GLN A 400 -1.83 36.42 13.55
N PRO A 401 -1.34 35.25 13.05
CA PRO A 401 0.05 34.83 13.25
C PRO A 401 1.08 35.74 12.56
N SER A 402 0.68 36.44 11.49
CA SER A 402 1.55 37.38 10.76
C SER A 402 0.71 38.44 10.05
N PRO A 403 0.58 39.65 10.63
CA PRO A 403 -0.12 40.77 9.99
C PRO A 403 0.55 41.14 8.67
N GLY A 404 -0.18 41.06 7.55
CA GLY A 404 0.33 41.38 6.21
C GLY A 404 1.05 40.24 5.47
N GLY A 405 1.16 39.05 6.06
CA GLY A 405 1.67 37.85 5.41
C GLY A 405 0.61 37.06 4.63
N PRO A 406 1.00 35.99 3.91
CA PRO A 406 0.05 35.10 3.25
C PRO A 406 -0.89 34.45 4.27
N ALA A 407 -2.14 34.22 3.87
CA ALA A 407 -3.16 33.65 4.73
C ALA A 407 -2.76 32.27 5.26
N PRO A 408 -3.04 31.96 6.54
CA PRO A 408 -2.70 30.67 7.10
C PRO A 408 -3.51 29.54 6.47
N LEU A 409 -2.91 28.36 6.41
CA LEU A 409 -3.63 27.12 6.13
C LEU A 409 -4.03 26.46 7.44
N LEU A 410 -5.30 26.11 7.54
CA LEU A 410 -5.83 25.38 8.69
C LEU A 410 -6.08 23.94 8.24
N PHE A 411 -5.45 23.00 8.94
CA PHE A 411 -5.61 21.57 8.74
C PHE A 411 -6.24 20.97 9.98
N TRP A 412 -7.19 20.06 9.82
CA TRP A 412 -7.75 19.32 10.95
C TRP A 412 -8.00 17.87 10.58
N SER A 413 -7.76 16.98 11.55
CA SER A 413 -8.15 15.58 11.53
C SER A 413 -8.56 15.18 12.96
N GLY A 414 -9.67 14.48 13.10
CA GLY A 414 -10.22 14.12 14.42
C GLY A 414 -11.68 13.67 14.37
N ALA A 415 -12.36 13.72 15.51
CA ALA A 415 -13.72 13.19 15.66
C ALA A 415 -14.82 14.28 15.73
N ASP A 416 -14.47 15.54 16.04
CA ASP A 416 -15.41 16.67 16.11
C ASP A 416 -15.19 17.75 15.02
N PRO A 417 -15.58 17.49 13.77
CA PRO A 417 -15.46 18.48 12.70
C PRO A 417 -16.39 19.69 12.92
N ALA A 418 -17.48 19.52 13.68
CA ALA A 418 -18.46 20.58 13.92
C ALA A 418 -17.93 21.63 14.91
N GLY A 419 -17.27 21.20 15.99
CA GLY A 419 -16.62 22.07 16.96
C GLY A 419 -15.53 22.93 16.32
N VAL A 420 -14.69 22.32 15.48
CA VAL A 420 -13.63 23.01 14.73
C VAL A 420 -14.22 24.08 13.81
N LEU A 421 -15.27 23.75 13.05
CA LEU A 421 -15.92 24.74 12.20
C LEU A 421 -16.49 25.90 12.98
N LYS A 422 -17.11 25.64 14.13
CA LYS A 422 -17.62 26.69 15.00
C LYS A 422 -16.48 27.59 15.51
N ALA A 423 -15.37 27.02 15.95
CA ALA A 423 -14.22 27.78 16.42
C ALA A 423 -13.58 28.64 15.30
N VAL A 424 -13.45 28.09 14.09
CA VAL A 424 -12.94 28.84 12.93
C VAL A 424 -13.91 29.96 12.53
N GLN A 425 -15.23 29.72 12.61
CA GLN A 425 -16.26 30.74 12.38
C GLN A 425 -16.20 31.89 13.39
N GLU A 426 -16.09 31.59 14.68
CA GLU A 426 -15.99 32.60 15.74
C GLU A 426 -14.76 33.51 15.57
N ASN A 427 -13.70 33.01 14.93
CA ASN A 427 -12.47 33.75 14.65
C ASN A 427 -12.36 34.25 13.19
N GLN A 428 -13.44 34.21 12.40
CA GLN A 428 -13.40 34.47 10.95
C GLN A 428 -12.87 35.88 10.59
N ALA A 429 -13.14 36.89 11.42
CA ALA A 429 -12.62 38.25 11.22
C ALA A 429 -11.08 38.32 11.23
N LEU A 430 -10.42 37.38 11.92
CA LEU A 430 -8.96 37.26 11.98
C LEU A 430 -8.42 36.43 10.82
N TYR A 431 -9.26 35.61 10.18
CA TYR A 431 -8.88 34.67 9.12
C TYR A 431 -9.74 34.84 7.84
N PRO A 432 -9.92 36.06 7.31
CA PRO A 432 -10.92 36.34 6.27
C PRO A 432 -10.64 35.66 4.92
N THR A 433 -9.39 35.23 4.68
CA THR A 433 -8.93 34.55 3.46
C THR A 433 -8.29 33.19 3.72
N ALA A 434 -8.40 32.67 4.95
CA ALA A 434 -7.84 31.37 5.28
C ALA A 434 -8.56 30.26 4.52
N THR A 435 -7.82 29.21 4.17
CA THR A 435 -8.38 27.98 3.64
C THR A 435 -8.36 26.93 4.74
N LEU A 436 -9.53 26.36 5.05
CA LEU A 436 -9.67 25.24 5.97
C LEU A 436 -9.79 23.95 5.17
N ALA A 437 -8.92 23.00 5.48
CA ALA A 437 -8.93 21.66 4.94
C ALA A 437 -9.24 20.66 6.06
N LEU A 438 -10.39 20.01 5.94
CA LEU A 438 -10.85 18.98 6.87
C LEU A 438 -10.52 17.60 6.29
N PHE A 439 -9.76 16.82 7.05
CA PHE A 439 -9.38 15.45 6.70
C PHE A 439 -10.18 14.51 7.60
N ILE A 440 -11.26 13.96 7.06
CA ILE A 440 -12.14 13.06 7.82
C ILE A 440 -11.59 11.65 7.71
N THR A 441 -10.98 11.16 8.78
CA THR A 441 -10.35 9.82 8.84
C THR A 441 -11.33 8.71 9.22
N LEU A 442 -12.51 9.04 9.77
CA LEU A 442 -13.49 8.05 10.25
C LEU A 442 -14.55 7.72 9.18
N PRO A 443 -14.81 6.41 8.91
CA PRO A 443 -15.82 5.99 7.94
C PRO A 443 -17.25 6.26 8.46
N GLY A 444 -18.17 6.56 7.55
CA GLY A 444 -19.61 6.67 7.84
C GLY A 444 -20.09 8.02 8.37
N GLN A 445 -19.19 8.93 8.74
CA GLN A 445 -19.54 10.31 9.05
C GLN A 445 -19.48 11.15 7.77
N GLY A 446 -20.53 11.03 6.94
CA GLY A 446 -20.79 11.93 5.83
C GLY A 446 -21.16 13.32 6.35
N VAL A 447 -20.18 14.05 6.86
CA VAL A 447 -20.39 15.35 7.47
C VAL A 447 -20.57 16.37 6.37
N ARG A 448 -21.84 16.58 5.96
CA ARG A 448 -22.22 17.75 5.16
C ARG A 448 -22.26 18.97 6.05
N LEU A 449 -21.09 19.52 6.36
CA LEU A 449 -21.02 20.86 6.93
C LEU A 449 -20.95 21.87 5.78
N PRO A 450 -21.98 22.72 5.56
CA PRO A 450 -21.88 23.77 4.55
C PRO A 450 -20.81 24.78 4.96
N PRO A 451 -19.91 25.20 4.06
CA PRO A 451 -18.92 26.21 4.37
C PRO A 451 -19.62 27.54 4.67
N PRO A 452 -19.37 28.17 5.83
CA PRO A 452 -19.86 29.51 6.10
C PRO A 452 -19.11 30.51 5.17
N PRO A 453 -19.80 31.31 4.34
CA PRO A 453 -19.13 32.38 3.59
C PRO A 453 -18.43 33.37 4.54
N PRO A 454 -17.26 33.94 4.21
CA PRO A 454 -16.39 33.70 3.05
C PRO A 454 -15.33 32.57 3.20
N LEU A 455 -15.43 31.68 4.19
CA LEU A 455 -14.41 30.64 4.43
C LEU A 455 -14.30 29.68 3.22
N ARG A 456 -13.09 29.51 2.68
CA ARG A 456 -12.82 28.44 1.71
C ARG A 456 -12.62 27.14 2.48
N MET A 457 -13.49 26.16 2.25
CA MET A 457 -13.40 24.85 2.89
C MET A 457 -13.25 23.75 1.85
N GLN A 458 -12.35 22.82 2.10
CA GLN A 458 -12.29 21.54 1.40
C GLN A 458 -12.40 20.40 2.43
N VAL A 459 -13.19 19.40 2.10
CA VAL A 459 -13.39 18.21 2.92
C VAL A 459 -12.86 17.02 2.14
N PHE A 460 -11.93 16.29 2.74
CA PHE A 460 -11.41 15.06 2.19
C PHE A 460 -11.89 13.88 3.02
N GLY A 461 -12.30 12.84 2.32
CA GLY A 461 -12.70 11.57 2.94
C GLY A 461 -11.49 10.79 3.47
N PRO A 462 -11.72 9.57 3.99
CA PRO A 462 -10.69 8.76 4.63
C PRO A 462 -9.56 8.31 3.68
N ASP A 463 -9.78 8.40 2.37
CA ASP A 463 -8.83 8.04 1.31
C ASP A 463 -8.08 9.25 0.74
N TRP A 464 -7.97 10.32 1.52
CA TRP A 464 -7.27 11.52 1.08
C TRP A 464 -5.78 11.24 0.82
N ARG A 465 -5.23 11.94 -0.16
CA ARG A 465 -3.81 11.86 -0.57
C ARG A 465 -3.08 13.13 -0.20
N LEU A 466 -1.76 13.07 -0.10
CA LEU A 466 -0.97 14.28 0.06
C LEU A 466 -1.22 15.29 -1.09
N GLU A 467 -1.53 14.82 -2.30
CA GLU A 467 -1.96 15.64 -3.43
C GLU A 467 -3.29 16.37 -3.20
N ASP A 468 -4.16 15.83 -2.34
CA ASP A 468 -5.38 16.52 -1.95
C ASP A 468 -5.07 17.79 -1.14
N PHE A 469 -3.97 17.81 -0.37
CA PHE A 469 -3.46 19.07 0.22
C PHE A 469 -3.11 20.09 -0.87
N ALA A 470 -2.57 19.65 -2.01
CA ALA A 470 -2.31 20.54 -3.12
C ALA A 470 -3.60 21.06 -3.76
N ARG A 471 -4.66 20.24 -3.86
CA ARG A 471 -6.00 20.67 -4.32
C ARG A 471 -6.60 21.78 -3.45
N VAL A 472 -6.33 21.76 -2.14
CA VAL A 472 -6.67 22.88 -1.22
C VAL A 472 -6.04 24.18 -1.69
N LEU A 473 -4.78 24.10 -2.13
CA LEU A 473 -3.93 25.23 -2.43
C LEU A 473 -4.18 25.78 -3.85
N PHE A 474 -4.63 24.93 -4.76
CA PHE A 474 -4.94 25.26 -6.16
C PHE A 474 -6.41 25.60 -6.43
N ALA A 475 -7.27 25.72 -5.40
CA ALA A 475 -8.68 26.08 -5.51
C ALA A 475 -8.89 27.42 -6.24
N GLY A 476 -8.90 27.38 -7.58
CA GLY A 476 -8.93 28.53 -8.49
C GLY A 476 -8.20 28.34 -9.82
N LYS A 477 -7.35 27.31 -10.00
CA LYS A 477 -6.73 26.99 -11.30
C LYS A 477 -6.91 25.49 -11.58
N ARG A 478 -7.31 25.14 -12.81
CA ARG A 478 -7.33 23.75 -13.27
C ARG A 478 -5.90 23.19 -13.18
N VAL A 479 -5.75 22.02 -12.57
CA VAL A 479 -4.55 21.18 -12.67
C VAL A 479 -4.53 20.53 -14.04
#